data_AF-L9W6I6-F1
#
_entry.id   AF-L9W6I6-F1
#
_cell.length_a   1.000
_cell.length_b   1.000
_cell.length_c   1.000
_cell.angle_alpha   90.00
_cell.angle_beta   90.00
_cell.angle_gamma   90.00
#
_symmetry.space_group_name_H-M   'P 1'
#
loop_
_entity.id
_entity.type
_entity.pdbx_description
1 polymer ?
#
loop_
_entity_poly.entity_id
_entity_poly.type
_entity_poly.pdbx_seq_one_letter_code
_entity_poly.pdbx_strand_id
1 'polypeptide(L)'
;MGDRNPRESRRRFLRATGCGSAIVLAGCLGEDISYAAGESAVDRPEDWCFDELSESVPEIEADAVSIDGIERKDDDELLSREEAAYQCGPVEGNVCGTCTYYIDDRDGDAIGACTEVEGEIRSTDWCALWAPREKIDEE
;
A
#
# COMPACT_ATOMS: atom_id res chain seq x y z
N MET A 1 3.78 60.19 -11.58
CA MET A 1 4.89 59.62 -12.37
C MET A 1 5.34 58.34 -11.70
N GLY A 2 5.47 57.23 -12.45
CA GLY A 2 6.10 55.97 -12.01
C GLY A 2 5.13 54.92 -11.46
N ASP A 3 4.10 54.49 -12.20
CA ASP A 3 4.09 53.33 -13.13
C ASP A 3 3.58 52.04 -12.47
N ARG A 4 2.33 51.70 -12.84
CA ARG A 4 1.64 50.43 -12.60
C ARG A 4 2.16 49.38 -13.57
N ASN A 5 2.32 48.14 -13.12
CA ASN A 5 2.16 47.02 -14.04
C ASN A 5 1.88 45.66 -13.34
N PRO A 6 0.61 45.20 -13.28
CA PRO A 6 0.28 43.80 -13.08
C PRO A 6 0.16 43.12 -14.47
N ARG A 7 0.94 42.06 -14.70
CA ARG A 7 0.80 41.18 -15.88
C ARG A 7 0.89 39.74 -15.39
N GLU A 8 -0.25 39.09 -15.22
CA GLU A 8 -0.86 38.20 -16.23
C GLU A 8 -0.15 36.85 -16.39
N SER A 9 -0.86 35.81 -15.95
CA SER A 9 -1.19 34.62 -16.73
C SER A 9 -0.05 33.97 -17.51
N ARG A 10 0.53 32.92 -16.92
CA ARG A 10 1.20 31.85 -17.69
C ARG A 10 0.41 30.57 -17.56
N ARG A 11 -0.78 30.57 -18.17
CA ARG A 11 -1.51 29.37 -18.55
C ARG A 11 -0.59 28.55 -19.45
N ARG A 12 -0.09 27.44 -18.94
CA ARG A 12 0.80 26.51 -19.64
C ARG A 12 -0.03 25.73 -20.65
N PHE A 13 -0.19 26.29 -21.84
CA PHE A 13 -0.73 25.58 -23.00
C PHE A 13 0.29 24.53 -23.43
N LEU A 14 0.05 23.25 -23.08
CA LEU A 14 0.74 22.14 -23.72
C LEU A 14 0.17 22.01 -25.13
N ARG A 15 0.91 22.54 -26.11
CA ARG A 15 0.67 22.30 -27.53
C ARG A 15 1.00 20.84 -27.83
N ALA A 16 -0.04 20.07 -28.13
CA ALA A 16 0.05 18.81 -28.84
C ALA A 16 0.88 18.99 -30.11
N THR A 17 2.00 18.28 -30.20
CA THR A 17 2.73 18.09 -31.44
C THR A 17 2.76 16.59 -31.70
N GLY A 18 1.87 16.15 -32.58
CA GLY A 18 1.89 14.81 -33.13
C GLY A 18 3.09 14.65 -34.05
N CYS A 19 3.76 13.51 -33.93
CA CYS A 19 4.60 12.95 -34.98
C CYS A 19 4.10 11.52 -35.21
N GLY A 20 3.21 11.36 -36.20
CA GLY A 20 2.82 10.07 -36.71
C GLY A 20 4.00 9.43 -37.44
N SER A 21 4.44 8.27 -36.95
CA SER A 21 5.34 7.39 -37.68
C SER A 21 4.55 6.12 -38.01
N ALA A 22 4.08 6.03 -39.25
CA ALA A 22 3.53 4.79 -39.78
C ALA A 22 4.69 3.89 -40.19
N ILE A 23 4.97 2.86 -39.40
CA ILE A 23 5.89 1.78 -39.75
C ILE A 23 5.01 0.57 -40.07
N VAL A 24 4.91 0.24 -41.35
CA VAL A 24 4.22 -0.97 -41.83
C VAL A 24 5.25 -2.10 -41.81
N LEU A 25 5.24 -2.90 -40.76
CA LEU A 25 5.92 -4.19 -40.71
C LEU A 25 4.84 -5.27 -40.65
N ALA A 26 4.75 -6.06 -41.72
CA ALA A 26 3.96 -7.28 -41.73
C ALA A 26 4.62 -8.29 -40.76
N GLY A 27 3.98 -8.50 -39.62
CA GLY A 27 4.32 -9.48 -38.60
C GLY A 27 3.05 -9.82 -37.80
N CYS A 28 2.87 -11.10 -37.47
CA CYS A 28 1.67 -11.68 -36.88
C CYS A 28 1.13 -10.96 -35.64
N LEU A 29 -0.12 -10.50 -35.77
CA LEU A 29 -1.19 -10.42 -34.76
C LEU A 29 -0.86 -10.89 -33.32
N GLY A 30 -0.76 -9.90 -32.44
CA GLY A 30 -0.97 -9.99 -31.00
C GLY A 30 -1.26 -8.58 -30.50
N GLU A 31 -2.53 -8.17 -30.57
CA GLU A 31 -2.99 -6.79 -30.44
C GLU A 31 -2.94 -6.27 -28.99
N ASP A 32 -2.23 -5.17 -28.84
CA ASP A 32 -2.03 -4.31 -27.68
C ASP A 32 -3.24 -3.39 -27.45
N ILE A 33 -4.00 -3.66 -26.38
CA ILE A 33 -4.95 -2.71 -25.79
C ILE A 33 -4.23 -1.89 -24.71
N SER A 34 -3.73 -0.73 -25.10
CA SER A 34 -3.23 0.29 -24.19
C SER A 34 -4.40 0.94 -23.43
N TYR A 35 -4.64 0.50 -22.19
CA TYR A 35 -5.40 1.27 -21.22
C TYR A 35 -4.47 2.32 -20.61
N ALA A 36 -4.75 3.59 -20.91
CA ALA A 36 -4.18 4.70 -20.18
C ALA A 36 -4.75 4.70 -18.76
N ALA A 37 -4.04 4.09 -17.82
CA ALA A 37 -4.15 4.37 -16.39
C ALA A 37 -2.72 4.58 -15.89
N GLY A 38 -2.40 5.84 -15.61
CA GLY A 38 -1.17 6.17 -14.92
C GLY A 38 -1.29 5.73 -13.47
N GLU A 39 -0.67 4.62 -13.14
CA GLU A 39 -0.02 4.37 -11.86
C GLU A 39 0.97 3.22 -12.11
N SER A 40 2.18 3.30 -11.56
CA SER A 40 3.15 2.22 -11.69
C SER A 40 2.71 1.04 -10.84
N ALA A 41 1.72 0.28 -11.31
CA ALA A 41 1.49 -1.07 -10.85
C ALA A 41 2.70 -1.89 -11.31
N VAL A 42 3.64 -2.11 -10.40
CA VAL A 42 4.68 -3.13 -10.58
C VAL A 42 3.96 -4.43 -10.91
N ASP A 43 4.30 -5.05 -12.03
CA ASP A 43 3.78 -6.37 -12.45
C ASP A 43 4.16 -7.38 -11.37
N ARG A 44 3.26 -7.58 -10.40
CA ARG A 44 3.49 -8.38 -9.21
C ARG A 44 2.87 -9.75 -9.48
N PRO A 45 3.58 -10.87 -9.24
CA PRO A 45 3.03 -12.20 -9.45
C PRO A 45 1.69 -12.35 -8.71
N GLU A 46 0.75 -13.03 -9.34
CA GLU A 46 -0.61 -13.23 -8.81
C GLU A 46 -0.60 -13.92 -7.42
N ASP A 47 0.46 -14.69 -7.14
CA ASP A 47 0.67 -15.44 -5.89
C ASP A 47 1.47 -14.67 -4.81
N TRP A 48 1.78 -13.38 -5.02
CA TRP A 48 2.60 -12.62 -4.08
C TRP A 48 1.97 -12.48 -2.68
N CYS A 49 0.64 -12.57 -2.60
CA CYS A 49 -0.08 -11.99 -1.48
C CYS A 49 -0.38 -12.94 -0.32
N PHE A 50 -0.43 -14.25 -0.58
CA PHE A 50 -0.95 -15.20 0.42
C PHE A 50 -0.12 -16.47 0.58
N ASP A 51 0.70 -16.87 -0.40
CA ASP A 51 1.34 -18.20 -0.37
C ASP A 51 2.43 -18.38 0.71
N GLU A 52 2.85 -17.29 1.36
CA GLU A 52 3.97 -17.32 2.32
C GLU A 52 3.60 -16.97 3.77
N LEU A 53 2.36 -16.53 4.06
CA LEU A 53 1.98 -16.09 5.42
C LEU A 53 1.16 -17.17 6.14
N SER A 54 1.65 -17.56 7.30
CA SER A 54 1.02 -18.54 8.18
C SER A 54 -0.31 -18.03 8.74
N GLU A 55 -1.30 -18.91 8.85
CA GLU A 55 -2.56 -18.64 9.55
C GLU A 55 -2.35 -18.54 11.08
N SER A 56 -1.25 -19.08 11.60
CA SER A 56 -0.88 -18.97 13.03
C SER A 56 0.17 -17.89 13.26
N VAL A 57 0.08 -17.19 14.39
CA VAL A 57 1.08 -16.23 14.85
C VAL A 57 1.95 -16.90 15.94
N PRO A 58 3.28 -16.72 15.95
CA PRO A 58 4.11 -17.19 17.06
C PRO A 58 3.68 -16.56 18.40
N GLU A 59 3.84 -17.28 19.52
CA GLU A 59 3.36 -16.81 20.84
C GLU A 59 3.96 -15.44 21.24
N ILE A 60 5.19 -15.14 20.81
CA ILE A 60 5.88 -13.89 21.18
C ILE A 60 5.25 -12.64 20.54
N GLU A 61 4.66 -12.73 19.34
CA GLU A 61 3.85 -11.68 18.73
C GLU A 61 2.37 -11.79 19.15
N ALA A 62 1.86 -13.01 19.40
CA ALA A 62 0.47 -13.21 19.82
C ALA A 62 0.17 -12.55 21.18
N ASP A 63 1.12 -12.62 22.12
CA ASP A 63 1.03 -11.99 23.44
C ASP A 63 1.55 -10.53 23.47
N ALA A 64 2.01 -10.00 22.33
CA ALA A 64 2.57 -8.66 22.26
C ALA A 64 1.50 -7.58 22.06
N VAL A 65 1.86 -6.36 22.45
CA VAL A 65 1.08 -5.15 22.14
C VAL A 65 1.50 -4.56 20.80
N SER A 66 0.57 -3.85 20.16
CA SER A 66 0.84 -3.08 18.96
C SER A 66 1.89 -1.99 19.21
N ILE A 67 2.39 -1.42 18.12
CA ILE A 67 3.32 -0.29 18.15
C ILE A 67 2.77 0.91 18.96
N ASP A 68 1.45 1.09 19.01
CA ASP A 68 0.79 2.15 19.79
C ASP A 68 0.19 1.63 21.12
N GLY A 69 0.57 0.43 21.55
CA GLY A 69 0.25 -0.10 22.88
C GLY A 69 -1.15 -0.73 23.01
N ILE A 70 -1.75 -1.15 21.89
CA ILE A 70 -3.06 -1.83 21.88
C ILE A 70 -2.85 -3.34 22.07
N GLU A 71 -3.60 -3.96 22.97
CA GLU A 71 -3.57 -5.42 23.18
C GLU A 71 -4.21 -6.15 22.00
N ARG A 72 -3.63 -7.30 21.61
CA ARG A 72 -4.23 -8.19 20.62
C ARG A 72 -5.53 -8.78 21.19
N LYS A 73 -6.56 -8.86 20.35
CA LYS A 73 -7.80 -9.55 20.71
C LYS A 73 -7.58 -11.05 20.87
N ASP A 74 -8.49 -11.70 21.60
CA ASP A 74 -8.56 -13.16 21.67
C ASP A 74 -8.78 -13.74 20.26
N ASP A 75 -8.26 -14.96 20.01
CA ASP A 75 -8.26 -15.57 18.68
C ASP A 75 -9.66 -15.68 18.05
N ASP A 76 -10.71 -15.86 18.85
CA ASP A 76 -12.10 -15.96 18.36
C ASP A 76 -12.76 -14.60 18.05
N GLU A 77 -12.09 -13.49 18.34
CA GLU A 77 -12.54 -12.12 18.06
C GLU A 77 -11.79 -11.45 16.91
N LEU A 78 -10.77 -12.11 16.35
CA LEU A 78 -10.00 -11.63 15.22
C LEU A 78 -10.78 -11.77 13.92
N LEU A 79 -10.54 -10.84 13.00
CA LEU A 79 -11.06 -10.90 11.64
C LEU A 79 -10.13 -11.73 10.77
N SER A 80 -10.70 -12.48 9.84
CA SER A 80 -9.93 -13.08 8.76
C SER A 80 -9.29 -12.01 7.88
N ARG A 81 -8.20 -12.38 7.20
CA ARG A 81 -7.55 -11.50 6.22
C ARG A 81 -8.51 -11.07 5.11
N GLU A 82 -9.42 -11.97 4.71
CA GLU A 82 -10.45 -11.69 3.71
C GLU A 82 -11.44 -10.64 4.23
N GLU A 83 -11.93 -10.78 5.46
CA GLU A 83 -12.84 -9.81 6.10
C GLU A 83 -12.19 -8.44 6.32
N ALA A 84 -10.89 -8.42 6.63
CA ALA A 84 -10.11 -7.21 6.76
C ALA A 84 -9.74 -6.57 5.40
N ALA A 85 -10.09 -7.20 4.27
CA ALA A 85 -9.66 -6.82 2.93
C ALA A 85 -8.14 -6.62 2.84
N TYR A 86 -7.39 -7.57 3.41
CA TYR A 86 -5.93 -7.60 3.39
C TYR A 86 -5.42 -7.64 1.95
N GLN A 87 -4.47 -6.78 1.66
CA GLN A 87 -3.84 -6.60 0.36
C GLN A 87 -2.35 -6.41 0.54
N CYS A 88 -1.60 -6.83 -0.47
CA CYS A 88 -0.17 -6.82 -0.36
C CYS A 88 0.43 -5.60 -1.02
N GLY A 89 1.42 -5.03 -0.35
CA GLY A 89 1.91 -3.70 -0.64
C GLY A 89 0.99 -2.58 -0.12
N PRO A 90 1.45 -1.33 -0.30
CA PRO A 90 0.77 -0.15 0.21
C PRO A 90 -0.49 0.20 -0.58
N VAL A 91 -1.48 0.78 0.10
CA VAL A 91 -2.60 1.51 -0.52
C VAL A 91 -2.47 2.99 -0.16
N GLU A 92 -2.35 3.86 -1.17
CA GLU A 92 -2.14 5.31 -0.99
C GLU A 92 -0.92 5.66 -0.10
N GLY A 93 0.11 4.80 -0.10
CA GLY A 93 1.30 4.96 0.74
C GLY A 93 1.14 4.50 2.19
N ASN A 94 -0.03 3.97 2.56
CA ASN A 94 -0.32 3.43 3.88
C ASN A 94 0.04 1.95 3.94
N VAL A 95 0.68 1.53 5.05
CA VAL A 95 1.07 0.14 5.30
C VAL A 95 0.80 -0.26 6.75
N CYS A 96 0.78 -1.57 7.03
CA CYS A 96 0.64 -2.15 8.36
C CYS A 96 1.70 -1.60 9.32
N GLY A 97 2.97 -1.50 8.91
CA GLY A 97 4.05 -0.95 9.74
C GLY A 97 3.86 0.51 10.17
N THR A 98 2.92 1.23 9.56
CA THR A 98 2.51 2.59 9.96
C THR A 98 1.06 2.65 10.46
N CYS A 99 0.47 1.50 10.79
CA CYS A 99 -0.85 1.35 11.37
C CYS A 99 -0.76 1.29 12.91
N THR A 100 -1.74 1.84 13.60
CA THR A 100 -1.83 1.77 15.08
C THR A 100 -1.98 0.34 15.62
N TYR A 101 -2.54 -0.58 14.82
CA TYR A 101 -2.85 -1.96 15.21
C TYR A 101 -1.72 -2.97 14.93
N TYR A 102 -0.66 -2.56 14.25
CA TYR A 102 0.41 -3.50 13.89
C TYR A 102 1.26 -3.84 15.10
N ILE A 103 1.58 -5.13 15.25
CA ILE A 103 2.51 -5.67 16.23
C ILE A 103 3.81 -5.95 15.46
N ASP A 104 4.89 -5.27 15.85
CA ASP A 104 6.22 -5.48 15.26
C ASP A 104 6.69 -6.92 15.43
N ASP A 105 7.47 -7.39 14.46
CA ASP A 105 8.32 -8.59 14.54
C ASP A 105 9.12 -8.60 15.86
N ARG A 106 9.00 -9.67 16.64
CA ARG A 106 9.71 -9.90 17.90
C ARG A 106 10.67 -11.07 17.84
N ASP A 107 10.59 -11.94 16.85
CA ASP A 107 11.41 -13.15 16.73
C ASP A 107 12.51 -13.09 15.65
N GLY A 108 12.49 -12.07 14.80
CA GLY A 108 13.49 -11.73 13.81
C GLY A 108 13.25 -12.30 12.41
N ASP A 109 12.04 -12.79 12.11
CA ASP A 109 11.66 -13.33 10.80
C ASP A 109 11.18 -12.26 9.80
N ALA A 110 11.13 -10.99 10.22
CA ALA A 110 10.61 -9.83 9.50
C ALA A 110 9.10 -9.83 9.23
N ILE A 111 8.35 -10.67 9.94
CA ILE A 111 6.90 -10.79 9.92
C ILE A 111 6.35 -10.41 11.30
N GLY A 112 5.24 -9.68 11.32
CA GLY A 112 4.59 -9.27 12.56
C GLY A 112 3.18 -9.83 12.66
N ALA A 113 2.38 -9.17 13.49
CA ALA A 113 0.98 -9.50 13.68
C ALA A 113 0.10 -8.23 13.70
N CYS A 114 -1.20 -8.37 13.93
CA CYS A 114 -2.14 -7.25 14.01
C CYS A 114 -3.17 -7.48 15.11
N THR A 115 -3.47 -6.49 15.94
CA THR A 115 -4.43 -6.65 17.06
C THR A 115 -5.84 -7.08 16.62
N GLU A 116 -6.17 -6.83 15.35
CA GLU A 116 -7.52 -7.03 14.79
C GLU A 116 -7.63 -8.19 13.80
N VAL A 117 -6.50 -8.66 13.23
CA VAL A 117 -6.50 -9.62 12.11
C VAL A 117 -5.73 -10.88 12.50
N GLU A 118 -6.30 -12.03 12.15
CA GLU A 118 -5.68 -13.33 12.38
C GLU A 118 -4.45 -13.58 11.50
N GLY A 119 -3.59 -14.47 11.98
CA GLY A 119 -2.36 -14.87 11.31
C GLY A 119 -1.28 -13.79 11.20
N GLU A 120 -0.19 -14.17 10.55
CA GLU A 120 0.95 -13.34 10.24
C GLU A 120 0.62 -12.15 9.33
N ILE A 121 1.29 -11.02 9.56
CA ILE A 121 1.07 -9.73 8.89
C ILE A 121 2.42 -9.10 8.52
N ARG A 122 2.61 -8.76 7.23
CA ARG A 122 3.82 -8.05 6.80
C ARG A 122 3.69 -6.56 7.08
N SER A 123 4.76 -5.96 7.60
CA SER A 123 4.84 -4.50 7.81
C SER A 123 4.63 -3.67 6.54
N THR A 124 4.85 -4.25 5.36
CA THR A 124 4.74 -3.58 4.05
C THR A 124 3.39 -3.72 3.35
N ASP A 125 2.49 -4.52 3.92
CA ASP A 125 1.16 -4.78 3.36
C ASP A 125 0.12 -3.81 3.93
N TRP A 126 -1.16 -3.97 3.59
CA TRP A 126 -2.23 -3.07 4.01
C TRP A 126 -3.55 -3.82 4.18
N CYS A 127 -4.45 -3.34 5.05
CA CYS A 127 -5.83 -3.82 5.13
C CYS A 127 -6.81 -2.65 5.37
N ALA A 128 -8.11 -2.87 5.16
CA ALA A 128 -9.13 -1.84 5.29
C ALA A 128 -9.32 -1.30 6.72
N LEU A 129 -8.75 -1.98 7.71
CA LEU A 129 -8.74 -1.54 9.11
C LEU A 129 -7.61 -0.55 9.41
N TRP A 130 -6.77 -0.22 8.42
CA TRP A 130 -5.65 0.69 8.62
C TRP A 130 -6.08 2.00 9.28
N ALA A 131 -5.39 2.37 10.36
CA ALA A 131 -5.56 3.63 11.05
C ALA A 131 -4.19 4.28 11.29
N PRO A 132 -4.04 5.59 11.00
CA PRO A 132 -2.78 6.28 11.17
C PRO A 132 -2.38 6.28 12.65
N ARG A 133 -1.09 6.10 12.89
CA ARG A 133 -0.52 6.26 14.24
C ARG A 133 -0.67 7.70 14.72
N GLU A 134 -1.08 7.86 15.98
CA GLU A 134 -1.03 9.18 16.61
C GLU A 134 0.43 9.53 16.87
N LYS A 135 0.88 10.69 16.36
CA LYS A 135 2.21 11.18 16.70
C LYS A 135 2.20 11.55 18.17
N ILE A 136 2.94 10.82 18.98
CA ILE A 136 3.31 11.32 20.30
C ILE A 136 4.28 12.46 20.02
N ASP A 137 3.81 13.70 20.12
CA ASP A 137 4.69 14.86 20.15
C ASP A 137 5.64 14.66 21.34
N GLU A 138 6.90 14.34 21.05
CA GLU A 138 7.97 14.21 22.04
C GLU A 138 8.11 15.57 22.76
N GLU A 139 7.68 15.66 24.04
CA GLU A 139 8.01 16.78 24.95
C GLU A 139 9.45 16.70 25.46
#